data_AF-Q8VLG0-F1
#
_entry.id   AF-Q8VLG0-F1
#
_cell.length_a   1.000
_cell.length_b   1.000
_cell.length_c   1.000
_cell.angle_alpha   90.00
_cell.angle_beta   90.00
_cell.angle_gamma   90.00
#
_symmetry.space_group_name_H-M   'P 1'
#
loop_
_entity.id
_entity.type
_entity.pdbx_description
1 polymer ?
#
loop_
_entity_poly.entity_id
_entity_poly.type
_entity_poly.pdbx_seq_one_letter_code
_entity_poly.pdbx_strand_id
1 'polypeptide(L)'
;DPLIAVLFIVALFYLSHYFFASITAHVSALFALFVGIGSHIQGVNLQELSLFLMLSLGIMGILTPYGTGPSTIYYGSGYIQSKDFWKWGFIFGFVYLIVFLSVCAPWVKFIAFRWL
;
A
#
# COMPACT_ATOMS: atom_id res chain seq x y z
N ASP A 1 -17.64 -11.45 -1.29
CA ASP A 1 -17.87 -10.24 -2.07
C ASP A 1 -16.55 -9.85 -2.73
N PRO A 2 -16.52 -9.63 -4.06
CA PRO A 2 -15.28 -9.31 -4.79
C PRO A 2 -14.57 -8.06 -4.27
N LEU A 3 -15.30 -7.04 -3.82
CA LEU A 3 -14.74 -5.81 -3.28
C LEU A 3 -14.04 -6.05 -1.95
N ILE A 4 -14.62 -6.85 -1.06
CA ILE A 4 -13.97 -7.23 0.21
C ILE A 4 -12.65 -7.96 -0.05
N ALA A 5 -12.62 -8.85 -1.05
CA ALA A 5 -11.40 -9.57 -1.42
C ALA A 5 -10.31 -8.61 -1.94
N VAL A 6 -10.66 -7.67 -2.80
CA VAL A 6 -9.75 -6.63 -3.30
C VAL A 6 -9.18 -5.79 -2.16
N LEU A 7 -10.03 -5.30 -1.25
CA LEU A 7 -9.59 -4.50 -0.10
C LEU A 7 -8.61 -5.27 0.79
N PHE A 8 -8.86 -6.57 1.00
CA PHE A 8 -7.98 -7.42 1.80
C PHE A 8 -6.62 -7.66 1.12
N ILE A 9 -6.62 -7.93 -0.19
CA ILE A 9 -5.41 -8.10 -1.01
C ILE A 9 -4.55 -6.82 -0.95
N VAL A 10 -5.17 -5.64 -1.10
CA VAL A 10 -4.48 -4.34 -1.03
C VAL A 10 -3.90 -4.09 0.35
N ALA A 11 -4.66 -4.38 1.42
CA ALA A 11 -4.20 -4.21 2.79
C ALA A 11 -2.99 -5.13 3.10
N LEU A 12 -3.04 -6.39 2.67
CA LEU A 12 -1.92 -7.32 2.84
C LEU A 12 -0.69 -6.90 2.04
N PHE A 13 -0.86 -6.46 0.80
CA PHE A 13 0.23 -5.91 0.00
C PHE A 13 0.88 -4.72 0.71
N TYR A 14 0.08 -3.76 1.19
CA TYR A 14 0.58 -2.60 1.94
C TYR A 14 1.34 -2.97 3.22
N LEU A 15 0.77 -3.85 4.05
CA LEU A 15 1.40 -4.28 5.31
C LEU A 15 2.66 -5.11 5.07
N SER A 16 2.75 -5.83 3.95
CA SER A 16 3.96 -6.59 3.61
C SER A 16 5.17 -5.68 3.42
N HIS A 17 4.98 -4.38 3.18
CA HIS A 17 6.09 -3.43 3.04
C HIS A 17 6.93 -3.26 4.32
N TYR A 18 6.39 -3.61 5.50
CA TYR A 18 7.19 -3.64 6.73
C TYR A 18 8.44 -4.53 6.61
N PHE A 19 8.41 -5.55 5.75
CA PHE A 19 9.53 -6.46 5.51
C PHE A 19 10.49 -6.02 4.41
N PHE A 20 10.25 -4.86 3.78
CA PHE A 20 11.05 -4.37 2.65
C PHE A 20 11.68 -3.01 2.97
N ALA A 21 12.92 -2.82 2.52
CA ALA A 21 13.62 -1.54 2.58
C ALA A 21 13.55 -0.73 1.27
N SER A 22 12.78 -1.22 0.29
CA SER A 22 12.63 -0.55 -0.99
C SER A 22 11.26 -0.84 -1.57
N ILE A 23 10.55 0.23 -1.96
CA ILE A 23 9.29 0.13 -2.70
C ILE A 23 9.50 -0.58 -4.03
N THR A 24 10.61 -0.32 -4.72
CA THR A 24 10.94 -1.00 -5.98
C THR A 24 11.11 -2.50 -5.77
N ALA A 25 11.85 -2.91 -4.74
CA ALA A 25 12.05 -4.33 -4.42
C ALA A 25 10.73 -5.01 -4.02
N HIS A 26 9.89 -4.31 -3.26
CA HIS A 26 8.57 -4.76 -2.86
C HIS A 26 7.68 -5.04 -4.07
N VAL A 27 7.58 -4.07 -5.01
CA VAL A 27 6.76 -4.22 -6.23
C VAL A 27 7.29 -5.34 -7.10
N SER A 28 8.61 -5.41 -7.32
CA SER A 28 9.19 -6.47 -8.16
C SER A 28 8.93 -7.87 -7.62
N ALA A 29 8.85 -8.03 -6.30
CA ALA A 29 8.62 -9.33 -5.67
C ALA A 29 7.13 -9.69 -5.56
N LEU A 30 6.28 -8.73 -5.17
CA LEU A 30 4.92 -9.01 -4.71
C LEU A 30 3.85 -8.62 -5.72
N PHE A 31 4.08 -7.68 -6.63
CA PHE A 31 2.99 -7.16 -7.48
C PHE A 31 2.36 -8.27 -8.34
N ALA A 32 3.17 -9.02 -9.09
CA ALA A 32 2.69 -10.12 -9.92
C ALA A 32 2.02 -11.23 -9.09
N LEU A 33 2.53 -11.49 -7.87
CA LEU A 33 1.95 -12.47 -6.95
C LEU A 33 0.53 -12.08 -6.54
N PHE A 34 0.32 -10.85 -6.06
CA PHE A 34 -1.00 -10.40 -5.58
C PHE A 34 -2.01 -10.22 -6.72
N VAL A 35 -1.57 -9.78 -7.91
CA VAL A 35 -2.42 -9.77 -9.12
C VAL A 35 -2.81 -11.21 -9.52
N GLY A 36 -1.88 -12.15 -9.46
CA GLY A 36 -2.15 -13.57 -9.69
C GLY A 36 -3.19 -14.15 -8.74
N ILE A 37 -3.09 -13.83 -7.43
CA ILE A 37 -4.10 -14.21 -6.43
C ILE A 37 -5.47 -13.62 -6.80
N GLY A 38 -5.52 -12.34 -7.20
CA GLY A 38 -6.73 -11.67 -7.65
C GLY A 38 -7.42 -12.34 -8.84
N SER A 39 -6.64 -12.92 -9.75
CA SER A 39 -7.15 -13.55 -10.98
C SER A 39 -7.99 -14.80 -10.74
N HIS A 40 -7.80 -15.45 -9.58
CA HIS A 40 -8.56 -16.63 -9.19
C HIS A 40 -9.89 -16.30 -8.50
N ILE A 41 -10.17 -15.03 -8.22
CA ILE A 41 -11.39 -14.61 -7.53
C ILE A 41 -12.43 -14.17 -8.56
N GLN A 42 -13.57 -14.88 -8.61
CA GLN A 42 -14.66 -14.54 -9.51
C GLN A 42 -15.20 -13.12 -9.24
N GLY A 43 -15.35 -12.32 -10.30
CA GLY A 43 -15.90 -10.96 -10.23
C GLY A 43 -14.88 -9.86 -9.89
N VAL A 44 -13.60 -10.18 -9.71
CA VAL A 44 -12.55 -9.17 -9.54
C VAL A 44 -12.07 -8.67 -10.90
N ASN A 45 -12.06 -7.35 -11.09
CA ASN A 45 -11.42 -6.71 -12.24
C ASN A 45 -9.91 -6.56 -11.97
N LEU A 46 -9.08 -7.22 -12.77
CA LEU A 46 -7.63 -7.23 -12.60
C LEU A 46 -6.97 -5.87 -12.84
N GLN A 47 -7.50 -5.06 -13.75
CA GLN A 47 -6.97 -3.71 -13.99
C GLN A 47 -7.26 -2.81 -12.80
N GLU A 48 -8.47 -2.92 -12.24
CA GLU A 48 -8.88 -2.20 -11.04
C GLU A 48 -7.99 -2.57 -9.85
N LEU A 49 -7.80 -3.87 -9.62
CA LEU A 49 -6.92 -4.37 -8.57
C LEU A 49 -5.48 -3.86 -8.76
N SER A 50 -4.95 -3.95 -9.99
CA SER A 50 -3.61 -3.47 -10.31
C SER A 50 -3.46 -1.98 -9.99
N LEU A 51 -4.46 -1.16 -10.33
CA LEU A 51 -4.48 0.26 -10.03
C LEU A 51 -4.44 0.52 -8.52
N PHE A 52 -5.26 -0.19 -7.72
CA PHE A 52 -5.23 -0.05 -6.26
C PHE A 52 -3.86 -0.43 -5.66
N LEU A 53 -3.26 -1.53 -6.13
CA LEU A 53 -1.95 -1.95 -5.67
C LEU A 53 -0.88 -0.90 -5.99
N MET A 54 -0.89 -0.34 -7.21
CA MET A 54 0.05 0.71 -7.61
C MET A 54 -0.14 2.01 -6.83
N LEU A 55 -1.38 2.45 -6.62
CA LEU A 55 -1.67 3.67 -5.87
C LEU A 55 -1.26 3.54 -4.39
N SER A 56 -1.37 2.35 -3.81
CA SER A 56 -0.96 2.09 -2.42
C SER A 56 0.54 2.33 -2.18
N LEU A 57 1.39 2.24 -3.22
CA LEU A 57 2.82 2.48 -3.12
C LEU A 57 3.15 3.90 -2.63
N GLY A 58 2.32 4.88 -3.01
CA GLY A 58 2.53 6.28 -2.65
C GLY A 58 2.43 6.58 -1.15
N ILE A 59 1.73 5.73 -0.40
CA ILE A 59 1.52 5.90 1.05
C ILE A 59 2.39 4.98 1.91
N MET A 60 3.26 4.16 1.32
CA MET A 60 4.11 3.20 2.05
C MET A 60 5.31 3.85 2.74
N GLY A 61 5.72 5.05 2.32
CA GLY A 61 6.95 5.68 2.80
C GLY A 61 6.99 6.01 4.29
N ILE A 62 5.83 6.16 4.94
CA ILE A 62 5.74 6.50 6.37
C ILE A 62 5.92 5.27 7.28
N LEU A 63 5.81 4.05 6.75
CA LEU A 63 5.64 2.84 7.55
C LEU A 63 6.85 2.51 8.43
N THR A 64 8.04 2.53 7.83
CA THR A 64 9.27 2.12 8.49
C THR A 64 10.38 3.15 8.27
N PRO A 65 11.35 3.24 9.20
CA PRO A 65 12.50 4.12 9.04
C PRO A 65 13.32 3.87 7.78
N TYR A 66 13.24 2.66 7.23
CA TYR A 66 14.03 2.21 6.10
C TYR A 66 13.22 2.02 4.81
N GLY A 67 11.90 2.25 4.82
CA GLY A 67 11.03 1.94 3.68
C GLY A 67 11.33 2.78 2.43
N THR A 68 11.86 3.99 2.62
CA THR A 68 12.26 4.89 1.53
C THR A 68 13.52 5.68 1.86
N GLY A 69 14.19 6.20 0.82
CA GLY A 69 15.37 7.07 0.97
C GLY A 69 15.15 8.30 1.86
N PRO A 70 14.04 9.05 1.71
CA PRO A 70 13.74 10.14 2.64
C PRO A 70 13.59 9.68 4.09
N SER A 71 12.92 8.55 4.34
CA SER A 71 12.71 8.01 5.69
C SER A 71 14.03 7.68 6.39
N THR A 72 15.00 7.12 5.66
CA THR A 72 16.33 6.79 6.24
C THR A 72 17.11 8.05 6.59
N ILE A 73 16.99 9.12 5.79
CA ILE A 73 17.61 10.42 6.08
C ILE A 73 16.99 11.02 7.34
N TYR A 74 15.66 11.03 7.47
CA TYR A 74 14.99 11.55 8.66
C TYR A 74 15.35 10.76 9.91
N TYR A 75 15.40 9.43 9.82
CA TYR A 75 15.80 8.58 10.93
C TYR A 75 17.28 8.78 11.32
N GLY A 76 18.17 8.88 10.32
CA GLY A 76 19.60 9.10 10.52
C GLY A 76 19.96 10.50 11.04
N SER A 77 19.05 11.47 10.96
CA SER A 77 19.27 12.84 11.41
C SER A 77 19.39 13.01 12.92
N GLY A 78 18.95 12.02 13.71
CA GLY A 78 18.96 12.06 15.17
C GLY A 78 17.86 12.92 15.81
N TYR A 79 17.05 13.64 15.03
CA TYR A 79 15.93 14.44 15.53
C TYR A 79 14.71 13.61 15.95
N ILE A 80 14.52 12.44 15.34
CA ILE A 80 13.37 11.57 15.62
C ILE A 80 13.89 10.32 16.33
N GLN A 81 13.42 10.09 17.55
CA GLN A 81 13.77 8.87 18.28
C GLN A 81 13.18 7.64 17.58
N SER A 82 13.91 6.51 17.63
CA SER A 82 13.49 5.28 16.95
C SER A 82 12.09 4.82 17.36
N LYS A 83 11.81 4.86 18.67
CA LYS A 83 10.49 4.52 19.22
C LYS A 83 9.37 5.38 18.64
N ASP A 84 9.61 6.68 18.51
CA ASP A 84 8.61 7.62 17.99
C ASP A 84 8.40 7.43 16.49
N PHE A 85 9.46 7.19 15.72
CA PHE A 85 9.33 6.89 14.30
C PHE A 85 8.44 5.66 14.07
N TRP A 86 8.69 4.57 14.78
CA TRP A 86 7.88 3.35 14.66
C TRP A 86 6.44 3.56 15.14
N LYS A 87 6.25 4.27 16.26
CA LYS A 87 4.92 4.57 16.80
C LYS A 87 4.10 5.40 15.82
N TRP A 88 4.67 6.50 15.31
CA TRP A 88 3.99 7.38 14.36
C TRP A 88 3.84 6.74 12.99
N GLY A 89 4.84 5.98 12.52
CA GLY A 89 4.75 5.21 11.28
C GLY A 89 3.61 4.19 11.30
N PHE A 90 3.42 3.50 12.42
CA PHE A 90 2.28 2.60 12.60
C PHE A 90 0.94 3.34 12.64
N ILE A 91 0.82 4.41 13.44
CA ILE A 91 -0.43 5.18 13.58
C ILE A 91 -0.81 5.82 12.25
N PHE A 92 0.08 6.61 11.64
CA PHE A 92 -0.20 7.30 10.39
C PHE A 92 -0.29 6.32 9.21
N GLY A 93 0.47 5.24 9.21
CA GLY A 93 0.31 4.17 8.23
C GLY A 93 -1.09 3.57 8.24
N PHE A 94 -1.64 3.30 9.43
CA PHE A 94 -3.00 2.79 9.56
C PHE A 94 -4.06 3.83 9.16
N VAL A 95 -3.87 5.10 9.55
CA VAL A 95 -4.75 6.21 9.13
C VAL A 95 -4.75 6.35 7.61
N TYR A 96 -3.57 6.35 6.97
CA TYR A 96 -3.46 6.45 5.52
C TYR A 96 -4.07 5.25 4.83
N LEU A 97 -3.89 4.04 5.35
CA LEU A 97 -4.54 2.85 4.81
C LEU A 97 -6.07 2.95 4.88
N ILE A 98 -6.64 3.34 6.04
CA ILE A 98 -8.09 3.50 6.18
C ILE A 98 -8.61 4.56 5.20
N VAL A 99 -7.98 5.74 5.17
CA VAL A 99 -8.38 6.83 4.28
C VAL A 99 -8.28 6.37 2.83
N PHE A 100 -7.17 5.72 2.45
CA PHE A 100 -6.96 5.17 1.12
C PHE A 100 -8.07 4.18 0.75
N LEU A 101 -8.37 3.18 1.57
CA LEU A 101 -9.40 2.19 1.26
C LEU A 101 -10.81 2.83 1.19
N SER A 102 -11.09 3.81 2.05
CA SER A 102 -12.40 4.50 2.08
C SER A 102 -12.61 5.47 0.93
N VAL A 103 -11.56 6.15 0.45
CA VAL A 103 -11.65 7.20 -0.59
C VAL A 103 -11.34 6.62 -1.96
N CYS A 104 -10.37 5.71 -2.07
CA CYS A 104 -9.95 5.16 -3.34
C CYS A 104 -11.01 4.20 -3.93
N ALA A 105 -11.68 3.39 -3.10
CA ALA A 105 -12.75 2.51 -3.58
C ALA A 105 -13.90 3.25 -4.30
N PRO A 106 -14.51 4.32 -3.75
CA PRO A 106 -15.50 5.10 -4.48
C PRO A 106 -14.87 5.87 -5.64
N TRP A 107 -13.66 6.42 -5.50
CA TRP A 107 -13.00 7.15 -6.59
C TRP A 107 -12.80 6.26 -7.83
N VAL A 108 -12.38 5.02 -7.65
CA VAL A 108 -12.18 4.09 -8.77
C VAL A 108 -13.51 3.73 -9.43
N LYS A 109 -14.54 3.47 -8.63
CA LYS A 109 -15.89 3.14 -9.13
C LYS A 109 -16.53 4.28 -9.92
N PHE A 110 -16.33 5.53 -9.50
CA PHE A 110 -16.99 6.69 -10.11
C PHE A 110 -16.16 7.41 -11.19
N ILE A 111 -14.83 7.38 -11.08
CA ILE A 111 -13.94 8.17 -11.92
C ILE A 111 -13.01 7.28 -12.74
N ALA A 112 -12.26 6.38 -12.10
CA ALA A 112 -11.24 5.60 -12.81
C ALA A 112 -11.84 4.59 -13.80
N PHE A 113 -13.01 4.01 -13.52
CA PHE A 113 -13.72 3.12 -14.44
C PHE A 113 -14.03 3.77 -15.80
N ARG A 114 -14.05 5.11 -15.89
CA ARG A 114 -14.22 5.81 -17.17
C ARG A 114 -12.99 5.72 -18.09
N TRP A 115 -11.82 5.42 -17.52
CA TRP A 115 -10.52 5.41 -18.19
C TRP A 115 -9.85 4.03 -18.22
N LEU A 116 -10.47 3.02 -17.60
CA LEU A 116 -10.12 1.60 -17.65
C LEU A 116 -11.04 0.89 -18.66
#